data_AF-A0A2M9Q8D1-F1
#
_entry.id   AF-A0A2M9Q8D1-F1
#
_cell.length_a   1.000
_cell.length_b   1.000
_cell.length_c   1.000
_cell.angle_alpha   90.00
_cell.angle_beta   90.00
_cell.angle_gamma   90.00
#
_symmetry.space_group_name_H-M   'P 1'
#
loop_
_entity.id
_entity.type
_entity.pdbx_description
1 polymer ?
#
loop_
_entity_poly.entity_id
_entity_poly.type
_entity_poly.pdbx_seq_one_letter_code
_entity_poly.pdbx_strand_id
1 'polypeptide(L)'
;MNILDKVKSYREEENRLKWEGTFADYLNIIKERPEVAQTAHSRVYNMVKSAGVEERDGQKMYEFFGQEIFGLETAIERLVEEYFHPAARRLDVRKRILLLMGPVSGGKSTIVTLLKRGLEQFSRTDEGAVFAIKGCPMHEDPLHLIPHHLRNDFYEEYGIRIEGSLSPLNTMRLEQEYDGRIENVMIERITFSEDKRVGIGTFTPSDPKSQDIADLTGSIDFSTIGEFGSESDPRAYRFDGELNKANRGMMEFQEML
;
A
#
# COMPACT_ATOMS: atom_id res chain seq x y z
N MET A 1 17.36 30.77 2.97
CA MET A 1 16.68 30.01 1.90
C MET A 1 15.23 30.48 1.87
N ASN A 2 14.79 31.08 0.76
CA ASN A 2 13.43 31.62 0.62
C ASN A 2 12.42 30.46 0.49
N ILE A 3 11.14 30.68 0.81
CA ILE A 3 10.09 29.68 0.61
C ILE A 3 10.02 29.18 -0.85
N LEU A 4 10.29 30.05 -1.83
CA LEU A 4 10.33 29.66 -3.24
C LEU A 4 11.46 28.67 -3.55
N ASP A 5 12.61 28.80 -2.89
CA ASP A 5 13.73 27.86 -3.04
C ASP A 5 13.33 26.48 -2.49
N LYS A 6 12.66 26.45 -1.32
CA LYS A 6 12.15 25.20 -0.74
C LYS A 6 11.13 24.51 -1.64
N VAL A 7 10.21 25.26 -2.26
CA VAL A 7 9.23 24.72 -3.22
C VAL A 7 9.92 24.17 -4.46
N LYS A 8 10.98 24.83 -4.95
CA LYS A 8 11.77 24.33 -6.07
C LYS A 8 12.48 23.02 -5.71
N SER A 9 13.16 22.95 -4.57
CA SER A 9 13.80 21.73 -4.09
C SER A 9 12.80 20.59 -3.92
N TYR A 10 11.61 20.87 -3.39
CA TYR A 10 10.53 19.89 -3.28
C TYR A 10 10.12 19.34 -4.65
N ARG A 11 9.92 20.21 -5.67
CA ARG A 11 9.59 19.76 -7.04
C ARG A 11 10.71 18.92 -7.66
N GLU A 12 11.97 19.26 -7.40
CA GLU A 12 13.11 18.49 -7.88
C GLU A 12 13.16 17.11 -7.21
N GLU A 13 12.89 17.02 -5.91
CA GLU A 13 12.77 15.75 -5.18
C GLU A 13 11.62 14.90 -5.73
N GLU A 14 10.42 15.47 -5.93
CA GLU A 14 9.28 14.78 -6.54
C GLU A 14 9.63 14.21 -7.91
N ASN A 15 10.36 14.96 -8.74
CA ASN A 15 10.75 14.48 -10.06
C ASN A 15 11.82 13.38 -10.00
N ARG A 16 12.69 13.36 -8.98
CA ARG A 16 13.67 12.28 -8.77
C ARG A 16 13.01 10.97 -8.34
N LEU A 17 11.88 11.03 -7.66
CA LEU A 17 11.11 9.86 -7.25
C LEU A 17 10.33 9.23 -8.40
N LYS A 18 10.12 9.96 -9.50
CA LYS A 18 9.42 9.41 -10.67
C LYS A 18 10.30 8.40 -11.37
N TRP A 19 9.70 7.26 -11.64
CA TRP A 19 10.26 6.24 -12.49
C TRP A 19 9.13 5.64 -13.32
N GLU A 20 9.40 5.43 -14.60
CA GLU A 20 8.54 4.70 -15.50
C GLU A 20 9.40 3.76 -16.34
N GLY A 21 8.90 2.56 -16.57
CA GLY A 21 9.59 1.55 -17.36
C GLY A 21 8.64 0.42 -17.71
N THR A 22 9.13 -0.54 -18.47
CA THR A 22 8.38 -1.75 -18.79
C THR A 22 8.39 -2.73 -17.62
N PHE A 23 7.52 -3.74 -17.67
CA PHE A 23 7.57 -4.84 -16.71
C PHE A 23 8.93 -5.56 -16.74
N ALA A 24 9.57 -5.67 -17.90
CA ALA A 24 10.93 -6.19 -18.01
C ALA A 24 11.95 -5.34 -17.22
N ASP A 25 11.84 -4.01 -17.30
CA ASP A 25 12.69 -3.11 -16.50
C ASP A 25 12.43 -3.28 -14.99
N TYR A 26 11.17 -3.46 -14.61
CA TYR A 26 10.79 -3.73 -13.22
C TYR A 26 11.37 -5.06 -12.70
N LEU A 27 11.40 -6.12 -13.51
CA LEU A 27 12.04 -7.39 -13.14
C LEU A 27 13.55 -7.23 -12.88
N ASN A 28 14.23 -6.36 -13.63
CA ASN A 28 15.64 -6.04 -13.35
C ASN A 28 15.80 -5.35 -11.99
N ILE A 29 14.90 -4.42 -11.65
CA ILE A 29 14.90 -3.77 -10.33
C ILE A 29 14.70 -4.81 -9.23
N ILE A 30 13.73 -5.71 -9.37
CA ILE A 30 13.48 -6.76 -8.37
C ILE A 30 14.69 -7.69 -8.19
N LYS A 31 15.38 -8.01 -9.27
CA LYS A 31 16.57 -8.86 -9.22
C LYS A 31 17.69 -8.26 -8.38
N GLU A 32 17.86 -6.94 -8.45
CA GLU A 32 18.84 -6.21 -7.65
C GLU A 32 18.33 -5.90 -6.24
N ARG A 33 17.03 -5.64 -6.12
CA ARG A 33 16.37 -5.06 -4.94
C ARG A 33 15.05 -5.77 -4.65
N PRO A 34 15.06 -7.03 -4.21
CA PRO A 34 13.84 -7.82 -4.00
C PRO A 34 12.91 -7.23 -2.93
N GLU A 35 13.42 -6.37 -2.05
CA GLU A 35 12.63 -5.69 -1.02
C GLU A 35 11.53 -4.78 -1.57
N VAL A 36 11.63 -4.31 -2.83
CA VAL A 36 10.58 -3.47 -3.45
C VAL A 36 9.29 -4.26 -3.72
N ALA A 37 9.37 -5.59 -3.79
CA ALA A 37 8.24 -6.51 -3.96
C ALA A 37 7.65 -6.98 -2.61
N GLN A 38 7.99 -6.31 -1.50
CA GLN A 38 7.50 -6.67 -0.18
C GLN A 38 5.98 -6.45 -0.02
N THR A 39 5.36 -7.24 0.87
CA THR A 39 3.94 -7.11 1.20
C THR A 39 3.67 -5.83 2.00
N ALA A 40 2.40 -5.38 2.04
CA ALA A 40 1.98 -4.24 2.87
C ALA A 40 2.44 -4.36 4.33
N HIS A 41 2.23 -5.53 4.93
CA HIS A 41 2.63 -5.84 6.31
C HIS A 41 4.16 -5.80 6.50
N SER A 42 4.91 -6.34 5.55
CA SER A 42 6.39 -6.28 5.58
C SER A 42 6.87 -4.85 5.48
N ARG A 43 6.24 -4.03 4.63
CA ARG A 43 6.56 -2.62 4.47
C ARG A 43 6.35 -1.84 5.76
N VAL A 44 5.23 -2.04 6.44
CA VAL A 44 4.97 -1.39 7.74
C VAL A 44 5.97 -1.85 8.80
N TYR A 45 6.28 -3.15 8.87
CA TYR A 45 7.28 -3.65 9.81
C TYR A 45 8.69 -3.09 9.53
N ASN A 46 9.12 -3.10 8.27
CA ASN A 46 10.43 -2.61 7.86
C ASN A 46 10.54 -1.09 8.05
N MET A 47 9.48 -0.34 7.76
CA MET A 47 9.39 1.09 8.09
C MET A 47 9.65 1.33 9.58
N VAL A 48 8.92 0.65 10.47
CA VAL A 48 9.08 0.82 11.91
C VAL A 48 10.50 0.42 12.35
N LYS A 49 11.03 -0.69 11.83
CA LYS A 49 12.37 -1.17 12.15
C LYS A 49 13.48 -0.25 11.63
N SER A 50 13.30 0.36 10.46
CA SER A 50 14.29 1.23 9.82
C SER A 50 14.56 2.51 10.60
N ALA A 51 13.59 2.95 11.42
CA ALA A 51 13.75 4.10 12.31
C ALA A 51 14.72 3.85 13.48
N GLY A 52 14.98 2.58 13.81
CA GLY A 52 15.83 2.17 14.93
C GLY A 52 15.07 1.36 15.98
N VAL A 53 15.76 0.38 16.55
CA VAL A 53 15.28 -0.43 17.67
C VAL A 53 16.38 -0.49 18.72
N GLU A 54 16.09 0.02 19.92
CA GLU A 54 16.97 -0.10 21.07
C GLU A 54 16.45 -1.16 22.04
N GLU A 55 17.33 -1.83 22.78
CA GLU A 55 16.93 -2.74 23.85
C GLU A 55 17.33 -2.13 25.19
N ARG A 56 16.35 -1.90 26.07
CA ARG A 56 16.55 -1.38 27.42
C ARG A 56 15.86 -2.29 28.42
N ASP A 57 16.61 -2.81 29.38
CA ASP A 57 16.10 -3.73 30.42
C ASP A 57 15.33 -4.95 29.88
N GLY A 58 15.71 -5.46 28.71
CA GLY A 58 15.07 -6.59 28.04
C GLY A 58 13.77 -6.25 27.28
N GLN A 59 13.45 -4.96 27.16
CA GLN A 59 12.33 -4.44 26.38
C GLN A 59 12.84 -3.73 25.12
N LYS A 60 12.20 -4.02 23.98
CA LYS A 60 12.49 -3.35 22.71
C LYS A 60 11.76 -2.01 22.61
N MET A 61 12.54 -0.98 22.36
CA MET A 61 12.10 0.41 22.18
C MET A 61 12.17 0.75 20.70
N TYR A 62 11.02 1.08 20.12
CA TYR A 62 10.91 1.41 18.70
C TYR A 62 10.97 2.92 18.51
N GLU A 63 12.11 3.42 18.01
CA GLU A 63 12.38 4.85 17.84
C GLU A 63 11.35 5.55 16.94
N PHE A 64 10.74 4.80 16.01
CA PHE A 64 9.62 5.27 15.18
C PHE A 64 8.49 5.93 16.00
N PHE A 65 8.19 5.39 17.18
CA PHE A 65 7.13 5.91 18.05
C PHE A 65 7.65 6.85 19.15
N GLY A 66 8.96 6.84 19.43
CA GLY A 66 9.54 7.45 20.63
C GLY A 66 9.49 8.99 20.70
N GLN A 67 9.18 9.68 19.59
CA GLN A 67 9.06 11.14 19.60
C GLN A 67 7.70 11.64 20.10
N GLU A 68 6.64 10.86 19.92
CA GLU A 68 5.25 11.28 20.19
C GLU A 68 4.53 10.37 21.19
N ILE A 69 5.02 9.15 21.41
CA ILE A 69 4.41 8.16 22.29
C ILE A 69 5.33 7.90 23.48
N PHE A 70 4.84 8.20 24.68
CA PHE A 70 5.55 7.99 25.95
C PHE A 70 4.68 7.16 26.90
N GLY A 71 5.29 6.21 27.61
CA GLY A 71 4.59 5.37 28.59
C GLY A 71 3.74 4.24 27.99
N LEU A 72 3.87 3.97 26.68
CA LEU A 72 3.19 2.88 25.97
C LEU A 72 4.18 1.87 25.37
N GLU A 73 5.42 1.85 25.85
CA GLU A 73 6.53 1.07 25.28
C GLU A 73 6.18 -0.43 25.19
N THR A 74 5.62 -1.00 26.26
CA THR A 74 5.15 -2.40 26.27
C THR A 74 4.01 -2.65 25.27
N ALA A 75 3.11 -1.68 25.08
CA ALA A 75 2.01 -1.83 24.13
C ALA A 75 2.50 -1.73 22.68
N ILE A 76 3.48 -0.85 22.42
CA ILE A 76 4.14 -0.70 21.13
C ILE A 76 4.98 -1.94 20.80
N GLU A 77 5.78 -2.43 21.73
CA GLU A 77 6.55 -3.67 21.57
C GLU A 77 5.62 -4.82 21.22
N ARG A 78 4.51 -4.97 21.94
CA ARG A 78 3.49 -5.98 21.66
C ARG A 78 2.89 -5.82 20.26
N LEU A 79 2.50 -4.59 19.88
CA LEU A 79 1.97 -4.29 18.56
C LEU A 79 2.96 -4.70 17.45
N VAL A 80 4.24 -4.39 17.62
CA VAL A 80 5.24 -4.69 16.59
C VAL A 80 5.59 -6.18 16.57
N GLU A 81 5.86 -6.79 17.72
CA GLU A 81 6.36 -8.17 17.82
C GLU A 81 5.26 -9.23 17.69
N GLU A 82 4.03 -8.96 18.15
CA GLU A 82 2.92 -9.93 18.08
C GLU A 82 2.03 -9.73 16.84
N TYR A 83 1.98 -8.54 16.25
CA TYR A 83 1.15 -8.27 15.07
C TYR A 83 1.96 -8.02 13.80
N PHE A 84 2.79 -6.96 13.74
CA PHE A 84 3.48 -6.60 12.50
C PHE A 84 4.58 -7.59 12.10
N HIS A 85 5.39 -8.06 13.05
CA HIS A 85 6.48 -9.00 12.78
C HIS A 85 5.97 -10.35 12.25
N PRO A 86 4.96 -11.00 12.86
CA PRO A 86 4.41 -12.24 12.35
C PRO A 86 3.64 -12.02 11.04
N ALA A 87 2.96 -10.87 10.86
CA ALA A 87 2.27 -10.53 9.62
C ALA A 87 3.23 -10.34 8.44
N ALA A 88 4.39 -9.69 8.67
CA ALA A 88 5.46 -9.53 7.69
C ALA A 88 6.00 -10.90 7.23
N ARG A 89 6.07 -11.88 8.14
CA ARG A 89 6.44 -13.28 7.83
C ARG A 89 5.32 -14.12 7.20
N ARG A 90 4.24 -13.47 6.75
CA ARG A 90 3.09 -14.10 6.08
C ARG A 90 2.29 -15.08 6.95
N LEU A 91 2.37 -14.96 8.28
CA LEU A 91 1.55 -15.75 9.20
C LEU A 91 0.10 -15.28 9.22
N ASP A 92 -0.83 -16.12 9.71
CA ASP A 92 -2.28 -15.90 9.62
C ASP A 92 -2.78 -14.62 10.32
N VAL A 93 -1.99 -14.02 11.20
CA VAL A 93 -2.33 -12.74 11.83
C VAL A 93 -2.60 -11.63 10.80
N ARG A 94 -1.96 -11.69 9.62
CA ARG A 94 -2.14 -10.73 8.51
C ARG A 94 -3.55 -10.73 7.90
N LYS A 95 -4.34 -11.76 8.16
CA LYS A 95 -5.74 -11.88 7.69
C LYS A 95 -6.72 -11.24 8.68
N ARG A 96 -6.23 -10.63 9.76
CA ARG A 96 -7.04 -10.07 10.85
C ARG A 96 -6.98 -8.55 10.84
N ILE A 97 -8.10 -7.92 11.20
CA ILE A 97 -8.18 -6.48 11.45
C ILE A 97 -7.51 -6.18 12.80
N LEU A 98 -6.62 -5.19 12.82
CA LEU A 98 -5.99 -4.70 14.04
C LEU A 98 -6.94 -3.73 14.75
N LEU A 99 -7.44 -4.11 15.93
CA LEU A 99 -8.27 -3.25 16.76
C LEU A 99 -7.45 -2.68 17.93
N LEU A 100 -7.28 -1.35 17.97
CA LEU A 100 -6.68 -0.66 19.11
C LEU A 100 -7.75 -0.35 20.15
N MET A 101 -7.78 -1.11 21.25
CA MET A 101 -8.69 -0.87 22.37
C MET A 101 -7.98 -0.20 23.55
N GLY A 102 -8.64 0.76 24.18
CA GLY A 102 -8.11 1.45 25.37
C GLY A 102 -8.89 2.70 25.74
N PRO A 103 -8.57 3.35 26.87
CA PRO A 103 -9.26 4.54 27.35
C PRO A 103 -9.19 5.71 26.36
N VAL A 104 -10.12 6.65 26.50
CA VAL A 104 -10.07 7.92 25.76
C VAL A 104 -8.73 8.61 26.05
N SER A 105 -8.14 9.25 25.04
CA SER A 105 -6.80 9.88 25.12
C SER A 105 -5.60 8.94 25.29
N GLY A 106 -5.76 7.61 25.16
CA GLY A 106 -4.65 6.65 25.26
C GLY A 106 -3.70 6.57 24.04
N GLY A 107 -3.56 7.62 23.24
CA GLY A 107 -2.63 7.68 22.10
C GLY A 107 -2.98 6.81 20.88
N LYS A 108 -4.14 6.16 20.84
CA LYS A 108 -4.55 5.24 19.75
C LYS A 108 -4.53 5.91 18.37
N SER A 109 -5.20 7.05 18.23
CA SER A 109 -5.24 7.81 16.96
C SER A 109 -3.86 8.37 16.60
N THR A 110 -3.03 8.70 17.61
CA THR A 110 -1.64 9.12 17.39
C THR A 110 -0.83 7.98 16.77
N ILE A 111 -0.95 6.75 17.28
CA ILE A 111 -0.27 5.57 16.71
C ILE A 111 -0.67 5.38 15.24
N VAL A 112 -1.97 5.44 14.92
CA VAL A 112 -2.44 5.30 13.53
C VAL A 112 -1.93 6.43 12.65
N THR A 113 -1.96 7.68 13.15
CA THR A 113 -1.44 8.86 12.43
C THR A 113 0.05 8.73 12.15
N LEU A 114 0.85 8.28 13.12
CA LEU A 114 2.27 8.02 12.96
C LEU A 114 2.51 6.95 11.90
N LEU A 115 1.78 5.84 11.95
CA LEU A 115 1.89 4.77 10.97
C LEU A 115 1.58 5.25 9.54
N LYS A 116 0.50 6.01 9.34
CA LYS A 116 0.14 6.57 8.03
C LYS A 116 1.23 7.52 7.51
N ARG A 117 1.64 8.51 8.33
CA ARG A 117 2.70 9.47 7.97
C ARG A 117 4.04 8.78 7.70
N GLY A 118 4.40 7.82 8.54
CA GLY A 118 5.59 7.01 8.35
C GLY A 118 5.54 6.25 7.05
N LEU A 119 4.38 5.70 6.67
CA LEU A 119 4.20 4.92 5.45
C LEU A 119 4.33 5.79 4.21
N GLU A 120 3.80 7.02 4.24
CA GLU A 120 4.04 8.04 3.21
C GLU A 120 5.54 8.33 3.06
N GLN A 121 6.22 8.67 4.16
CA GLN A 121 7.64 9.00 4.15
C GLN A 121 8.50 7.82 3.70
N PHE A 122 8.21 6.63 4.18
CA PHE A 122 8.95 5.41 3.84
C PHE A 122 8.82 5.09 2.36
N SER A 123 7.64 5.30 1.75
CA SER A 123 7.43 5.06 0.31
C SER A 123 8.30 5.95 -0.61
N ARG A 124 8.79 7.08 -0.08
CA ARG A 124 9.69 8.00 -0.77
C ARG A 124 11.15 7.55 -0.69
N THR A 125 11.50 6.69 0.26
CA THR A 125 12.84 6.10 0.34
C THR A 125 13.03 5.05 -0.75
N ASP A 126 14.28 4.70 -1.03
CA ASP A 126 14.58 3.61 -1.94
C ASP A 126 14.07 2.27 -1.39
N GLU A 127 14.29 1.98 -0.10
CA GLU A 127 13.87 0.72 0.55
C GLU A 127 12.34 0.54 0.56
N GLY A 128 11.60 1.63 0.77
CA GLY A 128 10.13 1.63 0.76
C GLY A 128 9.51 1.85 -0.62
N ALA A 129 10.29 1.93 -1.70
CA ALA A 129 9.79 2.20 -3.04
C ALA A 129 8.66 1.23 -3.45
N VAL A 130 7.60 1.78 -4.04
CA VAL A 130 6.42 1.02 -4.48
C VAL A 130 6.22 1.24 -5.98
N PHE A 131 6.05 0.14 -6.71
CA PHE A 131 5.80 0.14 -8.15
C PHE A 131 4.40 -0.39 -8.43
N ALA A 132 3.72 0.17 -9.43
CA ALA A 132 2.36 -0.17 -9.81
C ALA A 132 2.19 -0.23 -11.33
N ILE A 133 1.22 -1.01 -11.80
CA ILE A 133 0.82 -0.99 -13.22
C ILE A 133 0.32 0.41 -13.58
N LYS A 134 0.96 1.02 -14.58
CA LYS A 134 0.70 2.41 -14.95
C LYS A 134 -0.75 2.62 -15.38
N GLY A 135 -1.39 3.63 -14.82
CA GLY A 135 -2.78 3.96 -15.09
C GLY A 135 -3.80 3.03 -14.45
N CYS A 136 -3.39 2.11 -13.57
CA CYS A 136 -4.32 1.32 -12.77
C CYS A 136 -4.89 2.18 -11.62
N PRO A 137 -6.23 2.32 -11.50
CA PRO A 137 -6.84 3.16 -10.45
C PRO A 137 -6.67 2.62 -9.03
N MET A 138 -6.29 1.34 -8.91
CA MET A 138 -5.98 0.64 -7.64
C MET A 138 -4.47 0.54 -7.36
N HIS A 139 -3.63 1.09 -8.23
CA HIS A 139 -2.17 0.96 -8.13
C HIS A 139 -1.72 -0.51 -7.95
N GLU A 140 -2.27 -1.38 -8.81
CA GLU A 140 -2.10 -2.82 -8.74
C GLU A 140 -0.63 -3.25 -8.80
N ASP A 141 -0.30 -4.31 -8.06
CA ASP A 141 1.03 -4.89 -8.03
C ASP A 141 1.42 -5.42 -9.42
N PRO A 142 2.55 -4.98 -10.01
CA PRO A 142 2.99 -5.47 -11.31
C PRO A 142 3.20 -6.99 -11.34
N LEU A 143 3.55 -7.61 -10.20
CA LEU A 143 3.75 -9.05 -10.13
C LEU A 143 2.50 -9.87 -10.42
N HIS A 144 1.31 -9.26 -10.34
CA HIS A 144 0.07 -9.94 -10.74
C HIS A 144 0.04 -10.29 -12.24
N LEU A 145 0.88 -9.66 -13.08
CA LEU A 145 1.04 -10.01 -14.49
C LEU A 145 1.62 -11.43 -14.69
N ILE A 146 2.36 -11.96 -13.69
CA ILE A 146 2.92 -13.31 -13.79
C ILE A 146 1.79 -14.35 -13.69
N PRO A 147 1.62 -15.21 -14.73
CA PRO A 147 0.61 -16.27 -14.73
C PRO A 147 0.78 -17.23 -13.55
N HIS A 148 -0.34 -17.71 -12.99
CA HIS A 148 -0.35 -18.59 -11.81
C HIS A 148 0.57 -19.81 -11.92
N HIS A 149 0.66 -20.43 -13.10
CA HIS A 149 1.47 -21.63 -13.32
C HIS A 149 2.99 -21.36 -13.29
N LEU A 150 3.43 -20.12 -13.51
CA LEU A 150 4.85 -19.72 -13.45
C LEU A 150 5.28 -19.18 -12.08
N ARG A 151 4.36 -19.03 -11.13
CA ARG A 151 4.67 -18.39 -9.83
C ARG A 151 5.57 -19.23 -8.94
N ASN A 152 5.57 -20.55 -9.11
CA ASN A 152 6.51 -21.42 -8.40
C ASN A 152 7.93 -21.19 -8.93
N ASP A 153 8.11 -21.21 -10.26
CA ASP A 153 9.40 -20.92 -10.90
C ASP A 153 9.88 -19.50 -10.53
N PHE A 154 8.98 -18.51 -10.52
CA PHE A 154 9.29 -17.15 -10.08
C PHE A 154 9.75 -17.09 -8.62
N TYR A 155 9.14 -17.89 -7.74
CA TYR A 155 9.58 -17.97 -6.34
C TYR A 155 10.95 -18.64 -6.21
N GLU A 156 11.23 -19.67 -7.00
CA GLU A 156 12.55 -20.33 -7.02
C GLU A 156 13.66 -19.41 -7.53
N GLU A 157 13.36 -18.58 -8.55
CA GLU A 157 14.34 -17.66 -9.14
C GLU A 157 14.55 -16.39 -8.29
N TYR A 158 13.47 -15.76 -7.82
CA TYR A 158 13.53 -14.44 -7.17
C TYR A 158 13.31 -14.47 -5.66
N GLY A 159 12.89 -15.61 -5.09
CA GLY A 159 12.55 -15.72 -3.66
C GLY A 159 11.25 -14.98 -3.26
N ILE A 160 10.49 -14.48 -4.24
CA ILE A 160 9.31 -13.63 -4.01
C ILE A 160 8.03 -14.43 -4.24
N ARG A 161 7.16 -14.45 -3.22
CA ARG A 161 5.84 -15.07 -3.33
C ARG A 161 4.81 -14.05 -3.78
N ILE A 162 4.20 -14.31 -4.93
CA ILE A 162 3.12 -13.53 -5.51
C ILE A 162 1.78 -14.03 -4.97
N GLU A 163 0.97 -13.11 -4.44
CA GLU A 163 -0.38 -13.36 -3.92
C GLU A 163 -1.38 -12.54 -4.75
N GLY A 164 -2.65 -12.96 -4.81
CA GLY A 164 -3.65 -12.24 -5.62
C GLY A 164 -3.61 -12.59 -7.11
N SER A 165 -4.39 -11.89 -7.91
CA SER A 165 -4.54 -12.09 -9.35
C SER A 165 -4.64 -10.74 -10.03
N LEU A 166 -4.31 -10.70 -11.33
CA LEU A 166 -4.48 -9.50 -12.14
C LEU A 166 -5.95 -9.07 -12.13
N SER A 167 -6.19 -7.79 -11.90
CA SER A 167 -7.55 -7.24 -11.89
C SER A 167 -8.24 -7.41 -13.25
N PRO A 168 -9.57 -7.50 -13.28
CA PRO A 168 -10.31 -7.59 -14.55
C PRO A 168 -9.97 -6.45 -15.51
N LEU A 169 -9.80 -5.22 -14.98
CA LEU A 169 -9.40 -4.06 -15.79
C LEU A 169 -8.03 -4.26 -16.44
N ASN A 170 -7.00 -4.63 -15.67
CA ASN A 170 -5.66 -4.81 -16.23
C ASN A 170 -5.54 -6.08 -17.07
N THR A 171 -6.37 -7.10 -16.83
CA THR A 171 -6.48 -8.28 -17.71
C THR A 171 -6.96 -7.85 -19.10
N MET A 172 -8.03 -7.07 -19.15
CA MET A 172 -8.55 -6.52 -20.41
C MET A 172 -7.52 -5.62 -21.10
N ARG A 173 -6.83 -4.74 -20.35
CA ARG A 173 -5.77 -3.87 -20.91
C ARG A 173 -4.59 -4.67 -21.45
N LEU A 174 -4.17 -5.72 -20.76
CA LEU A 174 -3.08 -6.61 -21.23
C LEU A 174 -3.44 -7.24 -22.59
N GLU A 175 -4.67 -7.69 -22.77
CA GLU A 175 -5.14 -8.26 -24.04
C GLU A 175 -5.25 -7.21 -25.14
N GLN A 176 -5.86 -6.06 -24.87
CA GLN A 176 -6.21 -5.05 -25.88
C GLN A 176 -5.04 -4.11 -26.23
N GLU A 177 -4.25 -3.69 -25.26
CA GLU A 177 -3.18 -2.68 -25.44
C GLU A 177 -1.81 -3.33 -25.68
N TYR A 178 -1.58 -4.54 -25.15
CA TYR A 178 -0.26 -5.17 -25.10
C TYR A 178 -0.19 -6.53 -25.82
N ASP A 179 -1.24 -7.00 -26.48
CA ASP A 179 -1.27 -8.28 -27.22
C ASP A 179 -0.84 -9.48 -26.32
N GLY A 180 -1.21 -9.42 -25.03
CA GLY A 180 -0.83 -10.44 -24.04
C GLY A 180 0.63 -10.40 -23.59
N ARG A 181 1.44 -9.46 -24.08
CA ARG A 181 2.88 -9.36 -23.78
C ARG A 181 3.13 -8.63 -22.47
N ILE A 182 3.20 -9.40 -21.39
CA ILE A 182 3.39 -8.88 -20.04
C ILE A 182 4.67 -8.04 -19.92
N GLU A 183 5.72 -8.38 -20.68
CA GLU A 183 7.02 -7.72 -20.64
C GLU A 183 6.97 -6.25 -21.05
N ASN A 184 5.98 -5.86 -21.86
CA ASN A 184 5.83 -4.49 -22.38
C ASN A 184 4.90 -3.63 -21.52
N VAL A 185 4.22 -4.21 -20.53
CA VAL A 185 3.27 -3.48 -19.69
C VAL A 185 4.01 -2.36 -18.95
N MET A 186 3.50 -1.13 -19.07
CA MET A 186 4.10 0.02 -18.44
C MET A 186 3.87 0.00 -16.93
N ILE A 187 4.95 0.20 -16.17
CA ILE A 187 5.00 0.26 -14.72
C ILE A 187 5.46 1.66 -14.31
N GLU A 188 4.93 2.17 -13.21
CA GLU A 188 5.33 3.46 -12.62
C GLU A 188 5.67 3.31 -11.14
N ARG A 189 6.60 4.14 -10.65
CA ARG A 189 6.83 4.30 -9.21
C ARG A 189 5.76 5.22 -8.64
N ILE A 190 5.12 4.78 -7.57
CA ILE A 190 4.15 5.55 -6.81
C ILE A 190 4.68 5.85 -5.41
N THR A 191 4.16 6.93 -4.82
CA THR A 191 4.36 7.28 -3.42
C THR A 191 3.02 7.25 -2.71
N PHE A 192 2.98 6.67 -1.53
CA PHE A 192 1.77 6.67 -0.72
C PHE A 192 1.44 8.08 -0.23
N SER A 193 0.14 8.35 -0.10
CA SER A 193 -0.38 9.63 0.35
C SER A 193 -1.82 9.46 0.81
N GLU A 194 -2.12 9.85 2.05
CA GLU A 194 -3.50 9.93 2.55
C GLU A 194 -4.30 10.97 1.76
N ASP A 195 -3.75 12.18 1.58
CA ASP A 195 -4.40 13.30 0.88
C ASP A 195 -4.77 12.96 -0.57
N LYS A 196 -3.88 12.26 -1.28
CA LYS A 196 -4.13 11.84 -2.67
C LYS A 196 -4.87 10.50 -2.77
N ARG A 197 -5.16 9.86 -1.63
CA ARG A 197 -5.81 8.54 -1.54
C ARG A 197 -5.05 7.48 -2.35
N VAL A 198 -3.74 7.40 -2.12
CA VAL A 198 -2.81 6.45 -2.76
C VAL A 198 -2.19 5.57 -1.69
N GLY A 199 -2.60 4.31 -1.62
CA GLY A 199 -2.14 3.33 -0.64
C GLY A 199 -2.55 3.60 0.80
N ILE A 200 -3.20 4.71 1.11
CA ILE A 200 -3.75 5.01 2.43
C ILE A 200 -5.21 5.42 2.25
N GLY A 201 -6.10 4.69 2.90
CA GLY A 201 -7.53 4.98 2.94
C GLY A 201 -8.00 5.18 4.38
N THR A 202 -8.96 6.09 4.55
CA THR A 202 -9.53 6.44 5.85
C THR A 202 -11.04 6.46 5.72
N PHE A 203 -11.71 5.60 6.49
CA PHE A 203 -13.17 5.51 6.51
C PHE A 203 -13.72 6.00 7.83
N THR A 204 -14.52 7.06 7.74
CA THR A 204 -15.30 7.59 8.85
C THR A 204 -16.72 7.06 8.74
N PRO A 205 -17.20 6.27 9.71
CA PRO A 205 -18.58 5.81 9.68
C PRO A 205 -19.55 6.98 9.79
N SER A 206 -20.64 6.88 9.04
CA SER A 206 -21.77 7.81 9.08
C SER A 206 -23.00 7.07 9.61
N ASP A 207 -24.17 7.74 9.66
CA ASP A 207 -25.41 7.08 10.07
C ASP A 207 -25.63 5.80 9.23
N PRO A 208 -25.80 4.61 9.85
CA PRO A 208 -25.93 3.33 9.16
C PRO A 208 -27.05 3.29 8.11
N LYS A 209 -28.07 4.16 8.24
CA LYS A 209 -29.17 4.24 7.27
C LYS A 209 -28.84 5.05 6.02
N SER A 210 -27.84 5.93 6.10
CA SER A 210 -27.42 6.80 4.98
C SER A 210 -26.03 6.48 4.46
N GLN A 211 -25.33 5.52 5.07
CA GLN A 211 -24.00 5.13 4.65
C GLN A 211 -24.05 4.31 3.35
N ASP A 212 -23.34 4.78 2.33
CA ASP A 212 -23.21 4.06 1.07
C ASP A 212 -22.02 3.08 1.15
N ILE A 213 -22.27 1.81 0.81
CA ILE A 213 -21.23 0.78 0.72
C ILE A 213 -20.23 1.13 -0.39
N ALA A 214 -20.66 1.90 -1.40
CA ALA A 214 -19.80 2.36 -2.47
C ALA A 214 -18.58 3.16 -1.98
N ASP A 215 -18.68 3.86 -0.85
CA ASP A 215 -17.54 4.58 -0.27
C ASP A 215 -16.40 3.64 0.13
N LEU A 216 -16.70 2.38 0.44
CA LEU A 216 -15.70 1.34 0.74
C LEU A 216 -15.25 0.60 -0.52
N THR A 217 -16.21 0.13 -1.33
CA THR A 217 -15.94 -0.83 -2.40
C THR A 217 -15.75 -0.20 -3.77
N GLY A 218 -16.20 1.04 -3.98
CA GLY A 218 -16.41 1.63 -5.30
C GLY A 218 -17.84 1.42 -5.80
N SER A 219 -18.13 1.98 -6.97
CA SER A 219 -19.48 1.99 -7.57
C SER A 219 -19.46 1.76 -9.07
N ILE A 220 -20.60 1.38 -9.65
CA ILE A 220 -20.80 1.36 -11.10
C ILE A 220 -21.03 2.79 -11.59
N ASP A 221 -20.32 3.20 -12.64
CA ASP A 221 -20.58 4.44 -13.35
C ASP A 221 -21.60 4.23 -14.47
N PHE A 222 -22.87 4.45 -14.14
CA PHE A 222 -23.98 4.30 -15.07
C PHE A 222 -23.86 5.16 -16.34
N SER A 223 -23.11 6.27 -16.30
CA SER A 223 -22.91 7.12 -17.48
C SER A 223 -22.05 6.46 -18.55
N THR A 224 -21.12 5.58 -18.13
CA THR A 224 -20.19 4.87 -19.02
C THR A 224 -20.77 3.57 -19.60
N ILE A 225 -21.89 3.08 -19.05
CA ILE A 225 -22.56 1.86 -19.57
C ILE A 225 -23.01 2.05 -21.02
N GLY A 226 -23.44 3.28 -21.39
CA GLY A 226 -23.81 3.58 -22.77
C GLY A 226 -22.66 3.44 -23.77
N GLU A 227 -21.42 3.62 -23.31
CA GLU A 227 -20.20 3.49 -24.11
C GLU A 227 -19.69 2.05 -24.15
N PHE A 228 -19.66 1.37 -23.01
CA PHE A 228 -19.07 0.03 -22.88
C PHE A 228 -20.09 -1.11 -23.04
N GLY A 229 -21.39 -0.81 -23.05
CA GLY A 229 -22.47 -1.73 -23.37
C GLY A 229 -22.84 -2.75 -22.28
N SER A 230 -22.14 -2.78 -21.14
CA SER A 230 -22.46 -3.70 -20.03
C SER A 230 -21.99 -3.18 -18.68
N GLU A 231 -22.79 -3.44 -17.63
CA GLU A 231 -22.39 -3.27 -16.22
C GLU A 231 -21.24 -4.19 -15.80
N SER A 232 -21.04 -5.29 -16.54
CA SER A 232 -19.96 -6.25 -16.27
C SER A 232 -18.61 -5.86 -16.89
N ASP A 233 -18.57 -4.79 -17.71
CA ASP A 233 -17.32 -4.28 -18.25
C ASP A 233 -16.51 -3.62 -17.11
N PRO A 234 -15.25 -4.01 -16.88
CA PRO A 234 -14.46 -3.47 -15.78
C PRO A 234 -14.21 -1.96 -15.89
N ARG A 235 -14.34 -1.35 -17.07
CA ARG A 235 -14.25 0.10 -17.26
C ARG A 235 -15.49 0.85 -16.80
N ALA A 236 -16.62 0.16 -16.66
CA ALA A 236 -17.85 0.74 -16.10
C ALA A 236 -17.83 0.78 -14.56
N TYR A 237 -16.77 0.29 -13.91
CA TYR A 237 -16.63 0.31 -12.45
C TYR A 237 -15.63 1.37 -11.98
N ARG A 238 -16.04 2.21 -11.04
CA ARG A 238 -15.18 3.18 -10.35
C ARG A 238 -14.47 2.51 -9.18
N PHE A 239 -13.16 2.35 -9.32
CA PHE A 239 -12.27 1.86 -8.27
C PHE A 239 -11.82 3.00 -7.34
N ASP A 240 -12.78 3.72 -6.78
CA ASP A 240 -12.55 4.89 -5.93
C ASP A 240 -13.01 4.71 -4.48
N GLY A 241 -13.55 3.55 -4.11
CA GLY A 241 -13.79 3.21 -2.71
C GLY A 241 -12.48 3.13 -1.89
N GLU A 242 -12.58 3.40 -0.59
CA GLU A 242 -11.43 3.47 0.32
C GLU A 242 -10.58 2.19 0.34
N LEU A 243 -11.19 1.00 0.21
CA LEU A 243 -10.44 -0.26 0.15
C LEU A 243 -9.59 -0.37 -1.13
N ASN A 244 -10.09 0.17 -2.25
CA ASN A 244 -9.34 0.22 -3.50
C ASN A 244 -8.18 1.21 -3.40
N LYS A 245 -8.40 2.35 -2.72
CA LYS A 245 -7.40 3.39 -2.54
C LYS A 245 -6.31 2.99 -1.54
N ALA A 246 -6.67 2.24 -0.49
CA ALA A 246 -5.76 1.67 0.50
C ALA A 246 -4.95 0.47 -0.03
N ASN A 247 -5.15 0.04 -1.28
CA ASN A 247 -4.54 -1.17 -1.81
C ASN A 247 -3.01 -1.17 -1.63
N ARG A 248 -2.48 -2.31 -1.17
CA ARG A 248 -1.05 -2.53 -0.84
C ARG A 248 -0.47 -1.63 0.27
N GLY A 249 -1.26 -0.76 0.90
CA GLY A 249 -0.83 0.04 2.04
C GLY A 249 -1.71 -0.17 3.27
N MET A 250 -2.38 0.88 3.76
CA MET A 250 -3.09 0.88 5.05
C MET A 250 -4.52 1.41 4.92
N MET A 251 -5.44 0.74 5.62
CA MET A 251 -6.83 1.17 5.76
C MET A 251 -7.13 1.47 7.22
N GLU A 252 -7.59 2.69 7.52
CA GLU A 252 -8.11 3.07 8.84
C GLU A 252 -9.63 3.04 8.85
N PHE A 253 -10.20 2.33 9.82
CA PHE A 253 -11.60 2.45 10.21
C PHE A 253 -11.66 3.24 11.51
N GLN A 254 -12.10 4.50 11.46
CA GLN A 254 -12.09 5.38 12.64
C GLN A 254 -12.99 4.85 13.76
N GLU A 255 -14.15 4.32 13.39
CA GLU A 255 -15.00 3.53 14.28
C GLU A 255 -15.45 2.26 13.52
N MET A 256 -15.56 1.16 14.25
CA MET A 256 -16.23 -0.05 13.77
C MET A 256 -17.42 -0.26 14.71
N LEU A 257 -18.61 0.14 14.25
CA LEU A 257 -19.89 -0.03 14.94
C LEU A 257 -20.59 -1.30 14.48
#